data_AF-A0A6P0XHD5-F1
#
_entry.id   AF-A0A6P0XHD5-F1
#
_cell.length_a   1.000
_cell.length_b   1.000
_cell.length_c   1.000
_cell.angle_alpha   90.00
_cell.angle_beta   90.00
_cell.angle_gamma   90.00
#
_symmetry.space_group_name_H-M   'P 1'
#
loop_
_entity.id
_entity.type
_entity.pdbx_description
1 polymer ?
#
loop_
_entity_poly.entity_id
_entity_poly.type
_entity_poly.pdbx_seq_one_letter_code
_entity_poly.pdbx_strand_id
1 'polypeptide(L)'
;MSTSKSWAQIGREVVEQIENASNKEDILNIGRETIDLVCQKTSDPKKRKNGLASITREVLKVFPRRDQEARFYWKDEGGKANLPRWRHLIFQSLTLDASDWQALRQETTEEQEVCYPPSDLGNMITQLNLDDQTQQLLDEALAVTGMEPLELIQKAIAAYSKSIVNKSPADLATIPTHELFDNKSYRTLPGRAEELAKRAIRAIESYNNEIATEPSQRWAITQSAISRLTGGRPSAIGKALEPFQTMIDDHNAKFGLNNYTNRGKPHKIEDVIDIAALIPDGLYE
;
A
#
# COMPACT_ATOMS: atom_id res chain seq x y z
N MET A 1 -49.29 -12.83 -7.21
CA MET A 1 -48.38 -11.67 -7.34
C MET A 1 -47.47 -11.64 -6.12
N SER A 2 -46.25 -12.16 -6.20
CA SER A 2 -45.31 -12.05 -5.07
C SER A 2 -44.87 -10.60 -4.93
N THR A 3 -45.26 -9.96 -3.83
CA THR A 3 -44.77 -8.62 -3.48
C THR A 3 -43.26 -8.69 -3.32
N SER A 4 -42.53 -8.00 -4.19
CA SER A 4 -41.08 -7.93 -4.14
C SER A 4 -40.64 -7.35 -2.79
N LYS A 5 -39.96 -8.16 -1.95
CA LYS A 5 -39.48 -7.74 -0.61
C LYS A 5 -38.63 -6.46 -0.71
N SER A 6 -38.80 -5.50 0.19
CA SER A 6 -37.92 -4.31 0.19
C SER A 6 -36.50 -4.67 0.65
N TRP A 7 -35.50 -3.86 0.30
CA TRP A 7 -34.12 -4.08 0.77
C TRP A 7 -33.99 -4.06 2.30
N ALA A 8 -34.79 -3.23 2.97
CA ALA A 8 -34.86 -3.20 4.42
C ALA A 8 -35.44 -4.49 5.02
N GLN A 9 -36.40 -5.12 4.33
CA GLN A 9 -36.93 -6.42 4.75
C GLN A 9 -35.88 -7.52 4.63
N ILE A 10 -35.15 -7.55 3.51
CA ILE A 10 -34.02 -8.47 3.32
C ILE A 10 -32.97 -8.26 4.42
N GLY A 11 -32.64 -7.01 4.76
CA GLY A 11 -31.70 -6.71 5.83
C GLY A 11 -32.13 -7.24 7.21
N ARG A 12 -33.44 -7.26 7.52
CA ARG A 12 -33.94 -7.86 8.77
C ARG A 12 -33.87 -9.39 8.76
N GLU A 13 -34.15 -10.03 7.63
CA GLU A 13 -34.02 -11.49 7.48
C GLU A 13 -32.56 -11.93 7.64
N VAL A 14 -31.62 -11.15 7.10
CA VAL A 14 -30.18 -11.39 7.28
C VAL A 14 -29.78 -11.30 8.76
N VAL A 15 -30.31 -10.33 9.50
CA VAL A 15 -30.07 -10.23 10.94
C VAL A 15 -30.54 -11.48 11.68
N GLU A 16 -31.77 -11.93 11.42
CA GLU A 16 -32.34 -13.12 12.05
C GLU A 16 -31.51 -14.38 11.72
N GLN A 17 -31.04 -14.52 10.48
CA GLN A 17 -30.16 -15.62 10.11
C GLN A 17 -28.82 -15.56 10.84
N ILE A 18 -28.23 -14.37 11.02
CA ILE A 18 -26.96 -14.19 11.74
C ILE A 18 -27.13 -14.51 13.23
N GLU A 19 -28.25 -14.13 13.85
CA GLU A 19 -28.52 -14.45 15.26
C GLU A 19 -28.60 -15.96 15.51
N ASN A 20 -29.08 -16.71 14.52
CA ASN A 20 -29.16 -18.18 14.56
C ASN A 20 -27.88 -18.87 14.07
N ALA A 21 -26.88 -18.13 13.59
CA ALA A 21 -25.63 -18.70 13.09
C ALA A 21 -24.79 -19.29 14.23
N SER A 22 -24.31 -20.51 14.04
CA SER A 22 -23.55 -21.22 15.07
C SER A 22 -22.06 -20.95 14.96
N ASN A 23 -21.56 -20.83 13.74
CA ASN A 23 -20.14 -20.70 13.45
C ASN A 23 -19.85 -19.55 12.47
N LYS A 24 -18.56 -19.31 12.20
CA LYS A 24 -18.08 -18.26 11.29
C LYS A 24 -18.49 -18.49 9.84
N GLU A 25 -18.48 -19.74 9.37
CA GLU A 25 -18.78 -20.10 7.98
C GLU A 25 -20.26 -19.82 7.66
N ASP A 26 -21.16 -20.10 8.59
CA ASP A 26 -22.59 -19.77 8.47
C ASP A 26 -22.79 -18.28 8.15
N ILE A 27 -22.08 -17.40 8.86
CA ILE A 27 -22.18 -15.94 8.68
C ILE A 27 -21.63 -15.50 7.32
N LEU A 28 -20.55 -16.11 6.86
CA LEU A 28 -19.98 -15.83 5.54
C LEU A 28 -20.94 -16.29 4.42
N ASN A 29 -21.55 -17.46 4.57
CA ASN A 29 -22.56 -17.99 3.65
C ASN A 29 -23.79 -17.11 3.58
N ILE A 30 -24.33 -16.66 4.72
CA ILE A 30 -25.43 -15.68 4.76
C ILE A 30 -25.05 -14.41 3.98
N GLY A 31 -23.80 -13.94 4.14
CA GLY A 31 -23.29 -12.79 3.38
C GLY A 31 -23.27 -13.03 1.87
N ARG A 32 -22.78 -14.19 1.41
CA ARG A 32 -22.75 -14.60 -0.01
C ARG A 32 -24.17 -14.66 -0.59
N GLU A 33 -25.06 -15.39 0.06
CA GLU A 33 -26.46 -15.56 -0.37
C GLU A 33 -27.19 -14.22 -0.48
N THR A 34 -26.94 -13.31 0.47
CA THR A 34 -27.50 -11.96 0.45
C THR A 34 -27.10 -11.18 -0.81
N ILE A 35 -25.84 -11.31 -1.22
CA ILE A 35 -25.29 -10.58 -2.37
C ILE A 35 -25.81 -11.19 -3.67
N ASP A 36 -25.89 -12.52 -3.73
CA ASP A 36 -26.50 -13.24 -4.83
C ASP A 36 -27.97 -12.81 -5.03
N LEU A 37 -28.72 -12.72 -3.93
CA LEU A 37 -30.10 -12.24 -3.95
C LEU A 37 -30.21 -10.78 -4.45
N VAL A 38 -29.29 -9.90 -4.04
CA VAL A 38 -29.25 -8.50 -4.52
C VAL A 38 -28.95 -8.46 -6.03
N CYS A 39 -28.00 -9.26 -6.50
CA CYS A 39 -27.62 -9.34 -7.92
C CYS A 39 -28.75 -9.93 -8.78
N GLN A 40 -29.46 -10.93 -8.30
CA GLN A 40 -30.63 -11.50 -9.00
C GLN A 40 -31.77 -10.49 -9.12
N LYS A 41 -31.95 -9.65 -8.10
CA LYS A 41 -33.05 -8.68 -8.04
C LYS A 41 -32.79 -7.41 -8.86
N THR A 42 -31.54 -7.07 -9.15
CA THR A 42 -31.22 -5.94 -10.04
C THR A 42 -29.85 -6.07 -10.71
N SER A 43 -29.82 -5.88 -12.03
CA SER A 43 -28.58 -5.84 -12.82
C SER A 43 -27.86 -4.48 -12.75
N ASP A 44 -28.58 -3.41 -12.41
CA ASP A 44 -28.04 -2.04 -12.34
C ASP A 44 -27.04 -1.90 -11.17
N PRO A 45 -25.76 -1.57 -11.43
CA PRO A 45 -24.74 -1.40 -10.40
C PRO A 45 -25.09 -0.37 -9.32
N LYS A 46 -25.74 0.74 -9.69
CA LYS A 46 -26.14 1.78 -8.74
C LYS A 46 -27.23 1.27 -7.81
N LYS A 47 -28.20 0.52 -8.33
CA LYS A 47 -29.28 -0.09 -7.53
C LYS A 47 -28.74 -1.19 -6.62
N ARG A 48 -27.77 -2.00 -7.07
CA ARG A 48 -27.07 -2.98 -6.22
C ARG A 48 -26.38 -2.30 -5.05
N LYS A 49 -25.59 -1.26 -5.31
CA LYS A 49 -24.91 -0.47 -4.27
C LYS A 49 -25.90 0.10 -3.25
N ASN A 50 -27.01 0.66 -3.71
CA ASN A 50 -28.05 1.19 -2.83
C ASN A 50 -28.77 0.09 -2.02
N GLY A 51 -29.00 -1.08 -2.62
CA GLY A 51 -29.58 -2.25 -1.95
C GLY A 51 -28.69 -2.77 -0.82
N LEU A 52 -27.41 -3.00 -1.12
CA LEU A 52 -26.42 -3.40 -0.12
C LEU A 52 -26.30 -2.37 1.00
N ALA A 53 -26.20 -1.08 0.68
CA ALA A 53 -26.15 -0.03 1.68
C ALA A 53 -27.40 -0.01 2.60
N SER A 54 -28.57 -0.32 2.05
CA SER A 54 -29.81 -0.45 2.84
C SER A 54 -29.78 -1.67 3.76
N ILE A 55 -29.32 -2.82 3.26
CA ILE A 55 -29.17 -4.07 4.03
C ILE A 55 -28.16 -3.85 5.17
N THR A 56 -26.98 -3.33 4.85
CA THR A 56 -25.92 -2.99 5.81
C THR A 56 -26.44 -2.08 6.92
N ARG A 57 -27.31 -1.11 6.59
CA ARG A 57 -27.92 -0.22 7.60
C ARG A 57 -28.80 -0.97 8.59
N GLU A 58 -29.57 -1.96 8.16
CA GLU A 58 -30.39 -2.77 9.07
C GLU A 58 -29.50 -3.67 9.95
N VAL A 59 -28.48 -4.30 9.36
CA VAL A 59 -27.52 -5.12 10.12
C VAL A 59 -26.79 -4.30 11.19
N LEU A 60 -26.38 -3.06 10.87
CA LEU A 60 -25.72 -2.16 11.82
C LEU A 60 -26.59 -1.73 13.02
N LYS A 61 -27.92 -1.83 12.92
CA LYS A 61 -28.81 -1.51 14.06
C LYS A 61 -28.69 -2.56 15.16
N VAL A 62 -28.48 -3.83 14.80
CA VAL A 62 -28.38 -4.96 15.75
C VAL A 62 -26.93 -5.28 16.09
N PHE A 63 -26.03 -5.17 15.10
CA PHE A 63 -24.60 -5.40 15.25
C PHE A 63 -23.81 -4.09 15.04
N PRO A 64 -23.89 -3.15 16.00
CA PRO A 64 -23.20 -1.87 15.89
C PRO A 64 -21.67 -2.08 15.93
N ARG A 65 -20.93 -1.10 15.41
CA ARG A 65 -19.47 -1.07 15.55
C ARG A 65 -19.11 -0.94 17.03
N ARG A 66 -18.11 -1.70 17.48
CA ARG A 66 -17.67 -1.75 18.87
C ARG A 66 -16.18 -1.47 18.99
N ASP A 67 -15.78 -1.03 20.18
CA ASP A 67 -14.38 -0.79 20.53
C ASP A 67 -13.73 -2.00 21.24
N GLN A 68 -14.49 -3.08 21.45
CA GLN A 68 -14.05 -4.30 22.12
C GLN A 68 -14.47 -5.55 21.35
N GLU A 69 -13.76 -6.66 21.64
CA GLU A 69 -14.03 -7.97 21.06
C GLU A 69 -15.42 -8.48 21.44
N ALA A 70 -16.08 -9.12 20.48
CA ALA A 70 -17.37 -9.77 20.66
C ALA A 70 -17.49 -10.97 19.71
N ARG A 71 -18.41 -11.89 20.00
CA ARG A 71 -18.67 -13.06 19.17
C ARG A 71 -18.93 -12.63 17.73
N PHE A 72 -18.17 -13.22 16.79
CA PHE A 72 -18.24 -12.95 15.35
C PHE A 72 -17.79 -11.55 14.91
N TYR A 73 -17.01 -10.85 15.73
CA TYR A 73 -16.32 -9.63 15.31
C TYR A 73 -14.86 -9.94 14.99
N TRP A 74 -14.30 -9.23 14.02
CA TRP A 74 -12.89 -9.26 13.68
C TRP A 74 -12.31 -7.85 13.78
N LYS A 75 -11.00 -7.78 14.03
CA LYS A 75 -10.26 -6.53 14.19
C LYS A 75 -9.86 -6.00 12.81
N ASP A 76 -10.50 -4.93 12.38
CA ASP A 76 -10.20 -4.21 11.15
C ASP A 76 -9.22 -3.06 11.44
N GLU A 77 -8.11 -3.01 10.70
CA GLU A 77 -7.08 -1.97 10.80
C GLU A 77 -7.32 -0.79 9.86
N GLY A 78 -8.33 -0.88 8.97
CA GLY A 78 -8.63 0.11 7.92
C GLY A 78 -9.45 1.34 8.38
N GLY A 79 -9.42 1.68 9.66
CA GLY A 79 -10.19 2.82 10.19
C GLY A 79 -9.56 4.19 9.87
N LYS A 80 -10.38 5.24 9.75
CA LYS A 80 -9.90 6.64 9.82
C LYS A 80 -9.03 6.79 11.08
N ALA A 81 -7.81 7.30 10.90
CA ALA A 81 -6.74 7.44 11.91
C ALA A 81 -5.97 6.14 12.28
N ASN A 82 -6.06 5.06 11.49
CA ASN A 82 -5.38 3.78 11.76
C ASN A 82 -5.67 3.19 13.15
N LEU A 83 -6.79 3.59 13.77
CA LEU A 83 -7.22 3.00 15.03
C LEU A 83 -7.93 1.68 14.73
N PRO A 84 -7.53 0.57 15.38
CA PRO A 84 -8.18 -0.71 15.18
C PRO A 84 -9.64 -0.64 15.63
N ARG A 85 -10.55 -1.22 14.86
CA ARG A 85 -11.98 -1.26 15.18
C ARG A 85 -12.51 -2.67 15.02
N TRP A 86 -13.43 -3.07 15.89
CA TRP A 86 -14.09 -4.36 15.77
C TRP A 86 -15.30 -4.24 14.84
N ARG A 87 -15.32 -5.06 13.78
CA ARG A 87 -16.44 -5.16 12.84
C ARG A 87 -17.01 -6.57 12.84
N HIS A 88 -18.33 -6.69 12.75
CA HIS A 88 -18.97 -7.98 12.58
C HIS A 88 -18.54 -8.62 11.24
N LEU A 89 -18.29 -9.92 11.24
CA LEU A 89 -17.80 -10.69 10.09
C LEU A 89 -18.68 -10.54 8.85
N ILE A 90 -20.00 -10.42 9.01
CA ILE A 90 -20.94 -10.19 7.90
C ILE A 90 -20.58 -8.98 7.04
N PHE A 91 -19.99 -7.93 7.63
CA PHE A 91 -19.64 -6.73 6.88
C PHE A 91 -18.51 -7.00 5.90
N GLN A 92 -17.62 -7.95 6.19
CA GLN A 92 -16.59 -8.37 5.24
C GLN A 92 -17.23 -8.81 3.92
N SER A 93 -18.26 -9.66 3.98
CA SER A 93 -18.99 -10.10 2.81
C SER A 93 -19.75 -8.94 2.13
N LEU A 94 -20.46 -8.12 2.91
CA LEU A 94 -21.32 -7.06 2.37
C LEU A 94 -20.57 -5.81 1.82
N THR A 95 -19.30 -5.60 2.17
CA THR A 95 -18.51 -4.44 1.72
C THR A 95 -17.58 -4.68 0.54
N LEU A 96 -17.39 -5.93 0.12
CA LEU A 96 -16.62 -6.26 -1.07
C LEU A 96 -17.29 -5.62 -2.30
N ASP A 97 -16.49 -5.02 -3.17
CA ASP A 97 -17.02 -4.39 -4.37
C ASP A 97 -17.51 -5.46 -5.38
N ALA A 98 -18.34 -5.07 -6.35
CA ALA A 98 -18.89 -6.03 -7.30
C ALA A 98 -17.80 -6.70 -8.18
N SER A 99 -16.60 -6.10 -8.24
CA SER A 99 -15.42 -6.62 -8.96
C SER A 99 -14.66 -7.64 -8.11
N ASP A 100 -14.51 -7.39 -6.80
CA ASP A 100 -13.98 -8.33 -5.80
C ASP A 100 -14.87 -9.57 -5.71
N TRP A 101 -16.19 -9.41 -5.89
CA TRP A 101 -17.14 -10.52 -5.98
C TRP A 101 -17.09 -11.28 -7.31
N GLN A 102 -16.78 -10.62 -8.43
CA GLN A 102 -16.54 -11.33 -9.68
C GLN A 102 -15.26 -12.16 -9.60
N ALA A 103 -14.22 -11.64 -8.94
CA ALA A 103 -13.00 -12.39 -8.64
C ALA A 103 -13.26 -13.59 -7.71
N LEU A 104 -14.00 -13.40 -6.62
CA LEU A 104 -14.39 -14.48 -5.69
C LEU A 104 -15.33 -15.51 -6.32
N ARG A 105 -16.25 -15.09 -7.21
CA ARG A 105 -17.09 -16.03 -7.98
C ARG A 105 -16.29 -16.77 -9.03
N GLN A 106 -15.27 -16.17 -9.65
CA GLN A 106 -14.36 -16.92 -10.53
C GLN A 106 -13.56 -17.97 -9.74
N GLU A 107 -13.21 -17.70 -8.48
CA GLU A 107 -12.57 -18.68 -7.59
C GLU A 107 -13.51 -19.79 -7.05
N THR A 108 -14.83 -19.56 -6.99
CA THR A 108 -15.82 -20.56 -6.47
C THR A 108 -16.73 -21.20 -7.52
N THR A 109 -16.76 -20.69 -8.76
CA THR A 109 -17.55 -21.26 -9.87
C THR A 109 -16.73 -22.20 -10.77
N GLU A 110 -15.45 -22.44 -10.45
CA GLU A 110 -14.66 -23.53 -11.06
C GLU A 110 -14.81 -24.89 -10.33
N GLU A 111 -15.96 -25.11 -9.67
CA GLU A 111 -16.53 -26.45 -9.44
C GLU A 111 -17.81 -26.67 -10.28
N GLN A 112 -17.86 -26.08 -11.48
CA GLN A 112 -18.59 -26.70 -12.59
C GLN A 112 -17.57 -27.40 -13.49
N GLU A 113 -17.79 -28.70 -13.72
CA GLU A 113 -17.12 -29.55 -14.69
C GLU A 113 -17.11 -28.91 -16.09
N VAL A 114 -16.20 -27.97 -16.32
CA VAL A 114 -15.58 -27.88 -17.63
C VAL A 114 -14.57 -29.02 -17.62
N CYS A 115 -14.83 -30.03 -18.45
CA CYS A 115 -13.82 -30.99 -18.86
C CYS A 115 -12.67 -30.22 -19.54
N TYR A 116 -11.81 -29.60 -18.75
CA TYR A 116 -10.43 -29.41 -19.12
C TYR A 116 -9.78 -30.76 -18.87
N PRO A 117 -9.05 -31.32 -19.85
CA PRO A 117 -8.27 -32.52 -19.59
C PRO A 117 -7.42 -32.24 -18.32
N PRO A 118 -7.46 -33.11 -17.31
CA PRO A 118 -6.73 -32.94 -16.06
C PRO A 118 -5.25 -33.15 -16.33
N SER A 119 -4.60 -32.13 -16.89
CA SER A 119 -3.19 -32.16 -17.26
C SER A 119 -2.81 -30.82 -17.89
N ASP A 120 -2.45 -29.80 -17.10
CA ASP A 120 -1.26 -29.05 -17.50
C ASP A 120 -0.58 -28.25 -16.38
N LEU A 121 -1.27 -27.66 -15.39
CA LEU A 121 -0.55 -26.86 -14.39
C LEU A 121 0.23 -27.70 -13.35
N GLY A 122 -0.33 -28.82 -12.91
CA GLY A 122 0.41 -29.82 -12.12
C GLY A 122 1.52 -30.51 -12.92
N ASN A 123 1.36 -30.64 -14.24
CA ASN A 123 2.39 -31.15 -15.14
C ASN A 123 3.43 -30.08 -15.53
N MET A 124 3.10 -28.79 -15.43
CA MET A 124 4.02 -27.68 -15.72
C MET A 124 5.14 -27.62 -14.69
N ILE A 125 4.88 -27.99 -13.43
CA ILE A 125 5.94 -28.07 -12.41
C ILE A 125 6.95 -29.15 -12.79
N THR A 126 6.51 -30.29 -13.33
CA THR A 126 7.37 -31.34 -13.87
C THR A 126 8.01 -30.99 -15.23
N GLN A 127 7.51 -29.96 -15.92
CA GLN A 127 8.08 -29.42 -17.17
C GLN A 127 9.05 -28.25 -16.94
N LEU A 128 9.08 -27.67 -15.73
CA LEU A 128 10.14 -26.76 -15.34
C LEU A 128 11.41 -27.62 -15.20
N ASN A 129 12.31 -27.51 -16.16
CA ASN A 129 13.66 -28.09 -16.08
C ASN A 129 14.46 -27.36 -14.99
N LEU A 130 14.06 -27.54 -13.72
CA LEU A 130 14.76 -27.03 -12.56
C LEU A 130 16.07 -27.83 -12.43
N ASP A 131 17.16 -27.14 -12.13
CA ASP A 131 18.38 -27.80 -11.73
C ASP A 131 18.21 -28.47 -10.35
N ASP A 132 19.08 -29.44 -10.05
CA ASP A 132 19.01 -30.25 -8.83
C ASP A 132 19.02 -29.38 -7.55
N GLN A 133 19.70 -28.25 -7.57
CA GLN A 133 19.79 -27.35 -6.42
C GLN A 133 18.46 -26.59 -6.23
N THR A 134 17.86 -26.10 -7.32
CA THR A 134 16.55 -25.44 -7.26
C THR A 134 15.44 -26.41 -6.84
N GLN A 135 15.50 -27.66 -7.29
CA GLN A 135 14.55 -28.69 -6.88
C GLN A 135 14.65 -28.99 -5.37
N GLN A 136 15.86 -29.14 -4.83
CA GLN A 136 16.06 -29.34 -3.39
C GLN A 136 15.51 -28.17 -2.57
N LEU A 137 15.75 -26.93 -2.99
CA LEU A 137 15.23 -25.75 -2.29
C LEU A 137 13.70 -25.69 -2.31
N LEU A 138 13.08 -26.11 -3.41
CA LEU A 138 11.62 -26.18 -3.51
C LEU A 138 11.06 -27.22 -2.53
N ASP A 139 11.64 -28.43 -2.50
CA ASP A 139 11.19 -29.51 -1.62
C ASP A 139 11.35 -29.14 -0.14
N GLU A 140 12.47 -28.51 0.24
CA GLU A 140 12.69 -27.99 1.59
C GLU A 140 11.67 -26.91 1.96
N ALA A 141 11.40 -25.97 1.05
CA ALA A 141 10.42 -24.90 1.29
C ALA A 141 9.00 -25.46 1.47
N LEU A 142 8.61 -26.47 0.70
CA LEU A 142 7.32 -27.14 0.84
C LEU A 142 7.22 -27.89 2.17
N ALA A 143 8.27 -28.61 2.57
CA ALA A 143 8.32 -29.30 3.86
C ALA A 143 8.20 -28.34 5.05
N VAL A 144 8.80 -27.14 4.97
CA VAL A 144 8.73 -26.13 6.04
C VAL A 144 7.39 -25.42 6.07
N THR A 145 6.83 -25.08 4.90
CA THR A 145 5.61 -24.25 4.82
C THR A 145 4.32 -25.06 4.90
N GLY A 146 4.37 -26.37 4.59
CA GLY A 146 3.19 -27.22 4.49
C GLY A 146 2.22 -26.81 3.38
N MET A 147 2.67 -25.97 2.44
CA MET A 147 1.87 -25.49 1.31
C MET A 147 1.93 -26.48 0.15
N GLU A 148 0.90 -26.45 -0.69
CA GLU A 148 0.94 -27.14 -1.97
C GLU A 148 1.90 -26.43 -2.95
N PRO A 149 2.61 -27.16 -3.83
CA PRO A 149 3.58 -26.60 -4.77
C PRO A 149 3.08 -25.40 -5.56
N LEU A 150 1.83 -25.48 -6.04
CA LEU A 150 1.22 -24.42 -6.83
C LEU A 150 0.97 -23.14 -6.00
N GLU A 151 0.52 -23.29 -4.76
CA GLU A 151 0.27 -22.15 -3.86
C GLU A 151 1.56 -21.41 -3.52
N LEU A 152 2.64 -22.16 -3.28
CA LEU A 152 3.96 -21.61 -3.02
C LEU A 152 4.49 -20.82 -4.23
N ILE A 153 4.34 -21.37 -5.44
CA ILE A 153 4.74 -20.71 -6.68
C ILE A 153 3.94 -19.42 -6.91
N GLN A 154 2.62 -19.45 -6.74
CA GLN A 154 1.77 -18.25 -6.87
C GLN A 154 2.20 -17.14 -5.90
N LYS A 155 2.46 -17.50 -4.63
CA LYS A 155 2.97 -16.56 -3.62
C LYS A 155 4.34 -16.02 -3.97
N ALA A 156 5.25 -16.87 -4.46
CA ALA A 156 6.59 -16.48 -4.88
C ALA A 156 6.55 -15.52 -6.07
N ILE A 157 5.74 -15.81 -7.10
CA ILE A 157 5.53 -14.93 -8.25
C ILE A 157 4.96 -13.60 -7.78
N ALA A 158 3.90 -13.59 -6.96
CA ALA A 158 3.31 -12.35 -6.46
C ALA A 158 4.31 -11.47 -5.67
N ALA A 159 5.14 -12.09 -4.81
CA ALA A 159 6.17 -11.39 -4.06
C ALA A 159 7.27 -10.83 -4.98
N TYR A 160 7.74 -11.64 -5.94
CA TYR A 160 8.79 -11.24 -6.87
C TYR A 160 8.32 -10.17 -7.85
N SER A 161 7.12 -10.32 -8.43
CA SER A 161 6.48 -9.32 -9.28
C SER A 161 6.27 -8.00 -8.54
N LYS A 162 5.82 -8.01 -7.27
CA LYS A 162 5.77 -6.79 -6.44
C LYS A 162 7.15 -6.16 -6.29
N SER A 163 8.19 -6.97 -6.10
CA SER A 163 9.56 -6.45 -6.01
C SER A 163 10.03 -5.80 -7.31
N ILE A 164 9.66 -6.33 -8.48
CA ILE A 164 9.99 -5.76 -9.79
C ILE A 164 9.18 -4.49 -10.05
N VAL A 165 7.87 -4.53 -9.83
CA VAL A 165 6.98 -3.37 -10.04
C VAL A 165 7.40 -2.21 -9.14
N ASN A 166 7.76 -2.48 -7.89
CA ASN A 166 8.30 -1.48 -6.97
C ASN A 166 9.75 -1.07 -7.31
N LYS A 167 10.47 -1.83 -8.14
CA LYS A 167 11.80 -1.48 -8.67
C LYS A 167 11.74 -0.73 -10.00
N SER A 168 10.61 -0.72 -10.69
CA SER A 168 10.44 0.15 -11.86
C SER A 168 10.62 1.59 -11.39
N PRO A 169 11.54 2.37 -11.97
CA PRO A 169 11.77 3.74 -11.57
C PRO A 169 10.50 4.51 -11.88
N ALA A 170 9.65 4.72 -10.87
CA ALA A 170 8.71 5.81 -10.92
C ALA A 170 9.54 7.07 -11.21
N ASP A 171 9.11 7.88 -12.18
CA ASP A 171 9.77 9.15 -12.44
C ASP A 171 9.50 10.11 -11.27
N LEU A 172 10.28 9.94 -10.21
CA LEU A 172 10.10 10.65 -8.95
C LEU A 172 10.26 12.15 -9.13
N ALA A 173 10.95 12.61 -10.19
CA ALA A 173 11.11 14.02 -10.51
C ALA A 173 9.76 14.72 -10.76
N THR A 174 8.77 14.01 -11.32
CA THR A 174 7.43 14.54 -11.57
C THR A 174 6.56 14.66 -10.32
N ILE A 175 6.95 14.01 -9.22
CA ILE A 175 6.19 14.01 -7.96
C ILE A 175 6.49 15.31 -7.20
N PRO A 176 5.48 16.05 -6.72
CA PRO A 176 5.70 17.22 -5.88
C PRO A 176 6.51 16.91 -4.62
N THR A 177 7.37 17.83 -4.21
CA THR A 177 8.31 17.62 -3.09
C THR A 177 7.59 17.30 -1.79
N HIS A 178 6.53 18.04 -1.44
CA HIS A 178 5.73 17.77 -0.24
C HIS A 178 5.15 16.34 -0.26
N GLU A 179 4.69 15.88 -1.43
CA GLU A 179 4.13 14.54 -1.58
C GLU A 179 5.21 13.45 -1.41
N LEU A 180 6.41 13.69 -1.95
CA LEU A 180 7.56 12.79 -1.81
C LEU A 180 8.06 12.67 -0.35
N PHE A 181 7.86 13.72 0.46
CA PHE A 181 8.15 13.72 1.90
C PHE A 181 7.10 12.96 2.72
N ASP A 182 5.83 13.33 2.54
CA ASP A 182 4.77 12.97 3.48
C ASP A 182 4.08 11.65 3.13
N ASN A 183 4.02 11.30 1.85
CA ASN A 183 3.28 10.12 1.42
C ASN A 183 4.05 8.84 1.76
N LYS A 184 3.41 7.98 2.56
CA LYS A 184 3.99 6.73 3.02
C LYS A 184 4.24 5.74 1.88
N SER A 185 3.49 5.83 0.78
CA SER A 185 3.67 4.96 -0.39
C SER A 185 5.04 5.10 -1.03
N TYR A 186 5.65 6.29 -0.93
CA TYR A 186 6.93 6.58 -1.56
C TYR A 186 8.14 6.22 -0.70
N ARG A 187 7.98 6.08 0.62
CA ARG A 187 9.10 5.91 1.57
C ARG A 187 10.05 4.76 1.24
N THR A 188 9.52 3.69 0.64
CA THR A 188 10.29 2.49 0.29
C THR A 188 10.60 2.40 -1.20
N LEU A 189 10.24 3.41 -2.00
CA LEU A 189 10.54 3.39 -3.42
C LEU A 189 12.06 3.54 -3.65
N PRO A 190 12.65 2.69 -4.51
CA PRO A 190 14.00 2.90 -5.03
C PRO A 190 14.12 4.28 -5.67
N GLY A 191 15.30 4.90 -5.54
CA GLY A 191 15.56 6.23 -6.08
C GLY A 191 15.02 7.40 -5.22
N ARG A 192 14.11 7.17 -4.26
CA ARG A 192 13.58 8.27 -3.43
C ARG A 192 14.66 9.03 -2.67
N ALA A 193 15.63 8.31 -2.09
CA ALA A 193 16.71 8.94 -1.35
C ALA A 193 17.59 9.83 -2.24
N GLU A 194 17.82 9.39 -3.48
CA GLU A 194 18.59 10.13 -4.50
C GLU A 194 17.84 11.38 -4.95
N GLU A 195 16.56 11.24 -5.27
CA GLU A 195 15.73 12.39 -5.70
C GLU A 195 15.56 13.43 -4.58
N LEU A 196 15.33 13.00 -3.33
CA LEU A 196 15.27 13.93 -2.20
C LEU A 196 16.63 14.57 -1.91
N ALA A 197 17.73 13.85 -2.08
CA ALA A 197 19.07 14.41 -1.95
C ALA A 197 19.32 15.48 -3.03
N LYS A 198 18.98 15.19 -4.29
CA LYS A 198 19.05 16.15 -5.41
C LYS A 198 18.29 17.43 -5.09
N ARG A 199 17.02 17.33 -4.66
CA ARG A 199 16.20 18.51 -4.30
C ARG A 199 16.76 19.27 -3.10
N ALA A 200 17.24 18.56 -2.09
CA ALA A 200 17.87 19.18 -0.92
C ALA A 200 19.15 19.95 -1.28
N ILE A 201 19.97 19.41 -2.20
CA ILE A 201 21.14 20.12 -2.71
C ILE A 201 20.69 21.41 -3.41
N ARG A 202 19.75 21.33 -4.36
CA ARG A 202 19.25 22.50 -5.08
C ARG A 202 18.65 23.55 -4.15
N ALA A 203 17.93 23.13 -3.11
CA ALA A 203 17.36 24.05 -2.12
C ALA A 203 18.45 24.81 -1.36
N ILE A 204 19.54 24.14 -0.98
CA ILE A 204 20.71 24.80 -0.36
C ILE A 204 21.40 25.74 -1.36
N GLU A 205 21.53 25.34 -2.63
CA GLU A 205 22.10 26.17 -3.67
C GLU A 205 21.31 27.46 -3.87
N SER A 206 20.00 27.36 -4.11
CA SER A 206 19.09 28.50 -4.27
C SER A 206 19.13 29.40 -3.03
N TYR A 207 19.01 28.83 -1.82
CA TYR A 207 19.09 29.61 -0.58
C TYR A 207 20.43 30.38 -0.46
N ASN A 208 21.57 29.72 -0.69
CA ASN A 208 22.88 30.36 -0.56
C ASN A 208 23.13 31.43 -1.62
N ASN A 209 22.57 31.26 -2.82
CA ASN A 209 22.74 32.17 -3.95
C ASN A 209 21.80 33.39 -3.87
N GLU A 210 20.55 33.18 -3.45
CA GLU A 210 19.46 34.16 -3.64
C GLU A 210 18.94 34.76 -2.34
N ILE A 211 19.03 34.01 -1.22
CA ILE A 211 18.41 34.40 0.06
C ILE A 211 19.46 34.82 1.08
N ALA A 212 20.58 34.09 1.17
CA ALA A 212 21.65 34.37 2.11
C ALA A 212 22.44 35.63 1.70
N THR A 213 22.23 36.72 2.43
CA THR A 213 22.93 37.99 2.21
C THR A 213 24.35 37.95 2.80
N GLU A 214 24.53 37.29 3.93
CA GLU A 214 25.80 37.25 4.66
C GLU A 214 26.49 35.87 4.57
N PRO A 215 27.85 35.80 4.56
CA PRO A 215 28.57 34.53 4.59
C PRO A 215 28.19 33.62 5.77
N SER A 216 27.91 34.20 6.92
CA SER A 216 27.52 33.47 8.14
C SER A 216 26.15 32.77 8.01
N GLN A 217 25.31 33.18 7.06
CA GLN A 217 24.00 32.57 6.81
C GLN A 217 24.09 31.35 5.88
N ARG A 218 25.14 31.24 5.06
CA ARG A 218 25.28 30.18 4.05
C ARG A 218 25.56 28.82 4.67
N TRP A 219 25.01 27.77 4.06
CA TRP A 219 25.12 26.40 4.53
C TRP A 219 26.00 25.58 3.59
N ALA A 220 26.97 24.85 4.15
CA ALA A 220 27.75 23.87 3.39
C ALA A 220 26.86 22.68 3.02
N ILE A 221 26.93 22.22 1.78
CA ILE A 221 26.28 20.98 1.37
C ILE A 221 27.12 19.82 1.92
N THR A 222 26.56 19.08 2.86
CA THR A 222 27.21 17.93 3.51
C THR A 222 26.21 16.80 3.72
N GLN A 223 26.67 15.56 3.82
CA GLN A 223 25.83 14.41 4.15
C GLN A 223 24.95 14.66 5.38
N SER A 224 25.50 15.30 6.42
CA SER A 224 24.76 15.60 7.65
C SER A 224 23.66 16.65 7.45
N ALA A 225 23.89 17.66 6.61
CA ALA A 225 22.91 18.68 6.27
C ALA A 225 21.75 18.07 5.46
N ILE A 226 22.09 17.29 4.43
CA ILE A 226 21.10 16.62 3.58
C ILE A 226 20.30 15.59 4.38
N SER A 227 20.92 14.85 5.29
CA SER A 227 20.21 13.90 6.16
C SER A 227 19.19 14.60 7.07
N ARG A 228 19.51 15.80 7.60
CA ARG A 228 18.57 16.57 8.41
C ARG A 228 17.39 17.09 7.60
N LEU A 229 17.66 17.64 6.42
CA LEU A 229 16.63 18.19 5.55
C LEU A 229 15.69 17.10 4.99
N THR A 230 16.24 15.93 4.63
CA THR A 230 15.47 14.84 4.00
C THR A 230 14.87 13.84 4.99
N GLY A 231 15.33 13.85 6.25
CA GLY A 231 15.05 12.80 7.23
C GLY A 231 15.65 11.43 6.88
N GLY A 232 16.55 11.38 5.89
CA GLY A 232 17.19 10.16 5.42
C GLY A 232 18.24 9.61 6.38
N ARG A 233 18.43 8.28 6.36
CA ARG A 233 19.52 7.64 7.12
C ARG A 233 20.88 8.02 6.51
N PRO A 234 21.91 8.35 7.32
CA PRO A 234 23.20 8.78 6.79
C PRO A 234 23.79 7.84 5.74
N SER A 235 23.76 6.53 5.96
CA SER A 235 24.31 5.56 5.00
C SER A 235 23.60 5.56 3.64
N ALA A 236 22.27 5.78 3.61
CA ALA A 236 21.51 5.88 2.38
C ALA A 236 21.78 7.22 1.67
N ILE A 237 21.85 8.31 2.45
CA ILE A 237 22.17 9.64 1.92
C ILE A 237 23.61 9.69 1.38
N GLY A 238 24.57 9.05 2.04
CA GLY A 238 25.95 8.98 1.56
C GLY A 238 26.02 8.44 0.14
N LYS A 239 25.35 7.31 -0.12
CA LYS A 239 25.26 6.72 -1.47
C LYS A 239 24.52 7.62 -2.46
N ALA A 240 23.41 8.22 -2.03
CA ALA A 240 22.61 9.12 -2.84
C ALA A 240 23.35 10.40 -3.28
N LEU A 241 24.42 10.79 -2.57
CA LEU A 241 25.21 11.98 -2.88
C LEU A 241 26.37 11.70 -3.85
N GLU A 242 26.79 10.44 -4.02
CA GLU A 242 27.92 10.07 -4.89
C GLU A 242 27.80 10.63 -6.32
N PRO A 243 26.62 10.57 -6.99
CA PRO A 243 26.47 11.13 -8.34
C PRO A 243 26.61 12.65 -8.41
N PHE A 244 26.47 13.34 -7.28
CA PHE A 244 26.44 14.81 -7.20
C PHE A 244 27.71 15.42 -6.61
N GLN A 245 28.74 14.61 -6.33
CA GLN A 245 29.91 15.04 -5.56
C GLN A 245 30.63 16.24 -6.18
N THR A 246 30.84 16.25 -7.50
CA THR A 246 31.49 17.39 -8.19
C THR A 246 30.71 18.70 -8.01
N MET A 247 29.38 18.65 -8.17
CA MET A 247 28.51 19.82 -8.00
C MET A 247 28.55 20.35 -6.55
N ILE A 248 28.57 19.43 -5.58
CA ILE A 248 28.69 19.76 -4.16
C ILE A 248 30.02 20.44 -3.87
N ASP A 249 31.12 19.91 -4.40
CA ASP A 249 32.46 20.44 -4.20
C ASP A 249 32.60 21.83 -4.83
N ASP A 250 32.11 22.02 -6.06
CA ASP A 250 32.12 23.30 -6.76
C ASP A 250 31.32 24.38 -6.03
N HIS A 251 30.11 24.04 -5.55
CA HIS A 251 29.28 24.99 -4.80
C HIS A 251 29.88 25.35 -3.45
N ASN A 252 30.40 24.36 -2.72
CA ASN A 252 31.07 24.62 -1.45
C ASN A 252 32.32 25.48 -1.66
N ALA A 253 33.12 25.20 -2.70
CA ALA A 253 34.30 25.99 -3.05
C ALA A 253 33.95 27.43 -3.43
N LYS A 254 32.88 27.65 -4.23
CA LYS A 254 32.37 28.97 -4.62
C LYS A 254 32.18 29.92 -3.43
N PHE A 255 31.73 29.39 -2.30
CA PHE A 255 31.44 30.17 -1.09
C PHE A 255 32.46 29.98 0.04
N GLY A 256 33.56 29.25 -0.20
CA GLY A 256 34.58 28.94 0.81
C GLY A 256 34.03 28.11 1.99
N LEU A 257 33.04 27.27 1.73
CA LEU A 257 32.37 26.44 2.72
C LEU A 257 33.10 25.10 2.91
N ASN A 258 33.06 24.58 4.13
CA ASN A 258 33.67 23.29 4.47
C ASN A 258 32.79 22.50 5.44
N ASN A 259 33.22 21.27 5.77
CA ASN A 259 32.49 20.35 6.66
C ASN A 259 32.23 20.88 8.08
N TYR A 260 32.93 21.93 8.50
CA TYR A 260 32.78 22.56 9.81
C TYR A 260 31.91 23.83 9.76
N THR A 261 31.65 24.39 8.58
CA THR A 261 30.88 25.65 8.43
C THR A 261 29.48 25.57 9.02
N ASN A 262 28.88 24.39 9.05
CA ASN A 262 27.54 24.20 9.61
C ASN A 262 27.53 24.06 11.14
N ARG A 263 28.70 23.93 11.80
CA ARG A 263 28.78 23.71 13.25
C ARG A 263 28.59 25.02 14.00
N GLY A 264 27.87 24.96 15.12
CA GLY A 264 27.69 26.10 16.02
C GLY A 264 26.80 27.22 15.48
N LYS A 265 26.11 27.02 14.34
CA LYS A 265 25.09 27.94 13.87
C LYS A 265 23.92 28.02 14.87
N PRO A 266 23.34 29.21 15.09
CA PRO A 266 22.29 29.41 16.09
C PRO A 266 20.96 28.74 15.71
N HIS A 267 20.71 28.57 14.41
CA HIS A 267 19.53 27.90 13.87
C HIS A 267 19.92 26.57 13.24
N LYS A 268 19.00 25.62 13.21
CA LYS A 268 19.18 24.36 12.48
C LYS A 268 18.82 24.57 11.01
N ILE A 269 19.36 23.72 10.13
CA ILE A 269 19.15 23.88 8.69
C ILE A 269 17.70 23.63 8.30
N GLU A 270 17.06 22.66 8.96
CA GLU A 270 15.66 22.29 8.77
C GLU A 270 14.66 23.38 9.22
N ASP A 271 15.11 24.35 10.02
CA ASP A 271 14.30 25.50 10.43
C ASP A 271 14.46 26.70 9.46
N VAL A 272 15.48 26.66 8.60
CA VAL A 272 15.89 27.78 7.73
C VAL A 272 15.59 27.52 6.26
N ILE A 273 15.73 26.26 5.82
CA ILE A 273 15.58 25.86 4.43
C ILE A 273 14.38 24.92 4.33
N ASP A 274 13.29 25.43 3.76
CA ASP A 274 12.13 24.63 3.36
C ASP A 274 12.33 24.15 1.91
N ILE A 275 12.64 22.86 1.76
CA ILE A 275 12.86 22.26 0.44
C ILE A 275 11.60 22.37 -0.41
N ALA A 276 10.41 22.13 0.15
CA ALA A 276 9.18 22.12 -0.63
C ALA A 276 8.79 23.51 -1.11
N ALA A 277 9.13 24.56 -0.35
CA ALA A 277 8.92 25.94 -0.76
C ALA A 277 9.91 26.40 -1.84
N LEU A 278 11.19 26.03 -1.72
CA LEU A 278 12.24 26.44 -2.66
C LEU A 278 12.26 25.60 -3.93
N ILE A 279 11.99 24.31 -3.81
CA ILE A 279 12.04 23.31 -4.88
C ILE A 279 10.71 22.52 -4.84
N PRO A 280 9.64 23.03 -5.48
CA PRO A 280 8.31 22.40 -5.41
C PRO A 280 8.21 21.03 -6.07
N ASP A 281 9.06 20.76 -7.07
CA ASP A 281 9.14 19.50 -7.80
C ASP A 281 10.59 19.22 -8.27
N GLY A 282 10.81 18.07 -8.91
CA GLY A 282 12.12 17.63 -9.39
C GLY A 282 12.42 17.98 -10.84
N LEU A 283 11.55 18.75 -11.50
CA LEU A 283 11.65 19.11 -12.92
C LEU A 283 12.47 20.38 -13.15
N TYR A 284 12.98 21.00 -12.09
CA TYR A 284 13.89 22.13 -12.17
C TYR A 284 15.19 21.74 -12.91
N GLU A 285 15.41 22.34 -14.08
CA GLU A 285 16.67 22.31 -14.86
C GLU A 285 17.77 23.16 -14.20
#